data_AF-A0A523BIA7-F1
#
_entry.id   AF-A0A523BIA7-F1
#
_cell.length_a   1.000
_cell.length_b   1.000
_cell.length_c   1.000
_cell.angle_alpha   90.00
_cell.angle_beta   90.00
_cell.angle_gamma   90.00
#
_symmetry.space_group_name_H-M   'P 1'
#
loop_
_entity.id
_entity.type
_entity.pdbx_description
1 polymer ?
#
loop_
_entity_poly.entity_id
_entity_poly.type
_entity_poly.pdbx_seq_one_letter_code
_entity_poly.pdbx_strand_id
1 'polypeptide(L)'
;MIAFSFLFLILREDKLFIFLPTKNLGVILSEIMGVIYPVPSNLLQRIFTGKDVFIKHPTCFKQLKPGQKILFYSSHEIRGIVGEATIKRIEMMKLDDIYRKYGERVFITREEARSYSRPLKDRKKGGSGRDVTFLVLELENIRKYEKAVKPKRFITVGGKYLTKQEYESIIRSQ
;
A
#
# COMPACT_ATOMS: atom_id res chain seq x y z
N MET A 1 14.08 37.14 36.35
CA MET A 1 14.92 36.93 35.16
C MET A 1 14.05 36.33 34.05
N ILE A 2 13.57 37.16 33.13
CA ILE A 2 12.72 36.74 32.01
C ILE A 2 13.65 36.50 30.81
N ALA A 3 13.75 35.25 30.37
CA ALA A 3 14.54 34.90 29.19
C ALA A 3 13.74 35.24 27.93
N PHE A 4 14.20 36.26 27.19
CA PHE A 4 13.71 36.59 25.86
C PHE A 4 14.14 35.49 24.87
N SER A 5 13.20 34.70 24.37
CA SER A 5 13.44 33.80 23.24
C SER A 5 13.40 34.62 21.95
N PHE A 6 14.56 34.81 21.33
CA PHE A 6 14.67 35.46 20.01
C PHE A 6 14.03 34.57 18.94
N LEU A 7 12.98 35.07 18.30
CA LEU A 7 12.40 34.50 17.08
C LEU A 7 13.13 35.14 15.89
N PHE A 8 13.85 34.33 15.10
CA PHE A 8 14.47 34.81 13.86
C PHE A 8 13.52 34.56 12.69
N LEU A 9 13.13 35.62 11.99
CA LEU A 9 12.34 35.56 10.77
C LEU A 9 13.27 35.89 9.59
N ILE A 10 13.48 34.94 8.67
CA ILE A 10 14.22 35.19 7.43
C ILE A 10 13.25 35.01 6.26
N LEU A 11 13.02 36.10 5.52
CA LEU A 11 12.30 36.09 4.26
C LEU A 11 13.29 35.88 3.11
N ARG A 12 13.18 34.76 2.41
CA ARG A 12 13.69 34.60 1.04
C ARG A 12 12.65 33.83 0.23
N GLU A 13 12.21 34.46 -0.85
CA GLU A 13 11.34 33.96 -1.93
C GLU A 13 10.27 32.93 -1.51
N ASP A 14 9.08 33.45 -1.25
CA ASP A 14 7.77 32.78 -1.18
C ASP A 14 7.59 31.57 -0.25
N LYS A 15 8.49 31.38 0.73
CA LYS A 15 8.25 30.43 1.84
C LYS A 15 8.57 31.05 3.20
N LEU A 16 7.54 31.14 4.04
CA LEU A 16 7.68 31.54 5.43
C LEU A 16 8.33 30.39 6.24
N PHE A 17 9.57 30.58 6.69
CA PHE A 17 10.23 29.67 7.62
C PHE A 17 10.20 30.24 9.04
N ILE A 18 9.45 29.60 9.93
CA ILE A 18 9.43 29.91 11.36
C ILE A 18 10.35 28.92 12.07
N PHE A 19 11.47 29.39 12.61
CA PHE A 19 12.37 28.56 13.41
C PHE A 19 12.05 28.78 14.91
N LEU A 20 11.28 27.86 15.49
CA LEU A 20 11.02 27.85 16.93
C LEU A 20 12.09 27.00 17.64
N PRO A 21 12.79 27.53 18.65
CA PRO A 21 13.77 26.75 19.41
C PRO A 21 13.02 26.01 20.52
N THR A 22 12.47 24.85 20.23
CA THR A 22 12.06 23.91 21.29
C THR A 22 12.52 22.50 20.96
N LYS A 23 13.17 21.88 21.95
CA LYS A 23 13.47 20.45 22.00
C LYS A 23 12.15 19.67 22.01
N ASN A 24 11.62 19.44 20.83
CA ASN A 24 10.68 18.38 20.56
C ASN A 24 11.13 17.79 19.23
N LEU A 25 11.59 16.54 19.28
CA LEU A 25 11.85 15.71 18.11
C LEU A 25 10.49 15.46 17.46
N GLY A 26 9.98 16.50 16.79
CA GLY A 26 8.73 16.49 16.07
C GLY A 26 8.87 15.39 15.03
N VAL A 27 8.10 14.33 15.21
CA VAL A 27 7.80 13.39 14.15
C VAL A 27 7.28 14.25 13.00
N ILE A 28 8.15 14.56 12.04
CA ILE A 28 7.72 15.17 10.78
C ILE A 28 6.66 14.20 10.28
N LEU A 29 5.40 14.61 10.30
CA LEU A 29 4.27 13.83 9.77
C LEU A 29 4.61 13.58 8.30
N SER A 30 5.26 12.46 8.06
CA SER A 30 5.77 12.14 6.74
C SER A 30 4.56 11.84 5.88
N GLU A 31 4.35 12.70 4.90
CA GLU A 31 3.26 12.61 3.92
C GLU A 31 3.06 11.16 3.45
N ILE A 32 1.84 10.65 3.56
CA ILE A 32 1.50 9.30 3.12
C ILE A 32 1.37 9.32 1.59
N MET A 33 2.29 8.63 0.93
CA MET A 33 2.29 8.47 -0.53
C MET A 33 1.49 7.26 -0.99
N GLY A 34 1.17 6.35 -0.08
CA GLY A 34 0.39 5.16 -0.42
C GLY A 34 0.56 4.01 0.56
N VAL A 35 0.60 2.80 0.02
CA VAL A 35 0.65 1.56 0.81
C VAL A 35 1.59 0.53 0.19
N ILE A 36 2.25 -0.25 1.04
CA ILE A 36 3.00 -1.44 0.63
C ILE A 36 2.21 -2.67 1.07
N TYR A 37 1.83 -3.51 0.11
CA TYR A 37 1.13 -4.76 0.41
C TYR A 37 2.00 -5.98 0.12
N PRO A 38 2.01 -6.99 1.01
CA PRO A 38 2.59 -8.28 0.69
C PRO A 38 1.71 -9.03 -0.31
N VAL A 39 2.34 -9.58 -1.34
CA VAL A 39 1.73 -10.40 -2.37
C VAL A 39 2.62 -11.64 -2.58
N PRO A 40 2.05 -12.86 -2.60
CA PRO A 40 2.78 -14.06 -2.97
C PRO A 40 3.44 -13.95 -4.35
N SER A 41 4.69 -14.42 -4.50
CA SER A 41 5.47 -14.31 -5.74
C SER A 41 4.74 -14.87 -6.97
N ASN A 42 4.05 -16.01 -6.81
CA ASN A 42 3.30 -16.65 -7.88
C ASN A 42 2.12 -15.82 -8.40
N LEU A 43 1.56 -14.92 -7.58
CA LEU A 43 0.45 -14.04 -7.96
C LEU A 43 0.93 -12.71 -8.54
N LEU A 44 2.14 -12.27 -8.20
CA LEU A 44 2.70 -11.00 -8.68
C LEU A 44 2.88 -10.95 -10.19
N GLN A 45 3.26 -12.08 -10.80
CA GLN A 45 3.42 -12.16 -12.24
C GLN A 45 2.15 -11.73 -12.97
N ARG A 46 0.97 -12.16 -12.47
CA ARG A 46 -0.32 -11.84 -13.07
C ARG A 46 -0.58 -10.32 -13.12
N ILE A 47 -0.18 -9.61 -12.08
CA ILE A 47 -0.28 -8.14 -12.02
C ILE A 47 0.62 -7.51 -13.08
N PHE A 48 1.88 -7.94 -13.14
CA PHE A 48 2.84 -7.39 -14.11
C PHE A 48 2.55 -7.78 -15.56
N THR A 49 1.76 -8.82 -15.80
CA THR A 49 1.31 -9.22 -17.16
C THR A 49 -0.03 -8.59 -17.56
N GLY A 50 -0.64 -7.76 -16.71
CA GLY A 50 -1.81 -6.95 -17.10
C GLY A 50 -3.08 -7.10 -16.27
N LYS A 51 -3.08 -7.90 -15.19
CA LYS A 51 -4.21 -7.92 -14.25
C LYS A 51 -4.15 -6.67 -13.37
N ASP A 52 -5.09 -5.74 -13.57
CA ASP A 52 -5.06 -4.39 -13.00
C ASP A 52 -6.05 -4.17 -11.84
N VAL A 53 -6.75 -5.21 -11.41
CA VAL A 53 -7.66 -5.14 -10.25
C VAL A 53 -7.10 -5.95 -9.10
N PHE A 54 -6.65 -5.24 -8.06
CA PHE A 54 -6.13 -5.82 -6.83
C PHE A 54 -7.23 -5.89 -5.78
N ILE A 55 -7.39 -7.06 -5.16
CA ILE A 55 -8.38 -7.27 -4.09
C ILE A 55 -7.73 -7.85 -2.83
N LYS A 56 -8.23 -7.43 -1.67
CA LYS A 56 -7.78 -7.94 -0.36
C LYS A 56 -8.88 -7.80 0.67
N HIS A 57 -8.79 -8.57 1.74
CA HIS A 57 -9.57 -8.31 2.95
C HIS A 57 -9.38 -6.85 3.41
N PRO A 58 -10.44 -6.19 3.91
CA PRO A 58 -10.35 -4.82 4.39
C PRO A 58 -9.24 -4.67 5.42
N THR A 59 -8.49 -3.59 5.28
CA THR A 59 -7.38 -3.25 6.18
C THR A 59 -7.66 -1.89 6.82
N CYS A 60 -6.93 -1.56 7.89
CA CYS A 60 -7.16 -0.32 8.64
C CYS A 60 -6.64 0.95 7.93
N PHE A 61 -6.31 0.89 6.63
CA PHE A 61 -5.71 1.99 5.88
C PHE A 61 -6.74 3.00 5.36
N LYS A 62 -7.35 3.74 6.29
CA LYS A 62 -8.40 4.73 6.01
C LYS A 62 -7.92 5.98 5.25
N GLN A 63 -6.61 6.20 5.17
CA GLN A 63 -6.03 7.39 4.53
C GLN A 63 -5.66 7.16 3.06
N LEU A 64 -5.93 5.97 2.53
CA LEU A 64 -5.65 5.63 1.14
C LEU A 64 -6.61 6.38 0.20
N LYS A 65 -6.09 6.99 -0.85
CA LYS A 65 -6.85 7.79 -1.81
C LYS A 65 -6.46 7.44 -3.26
N PRO A 66 -7.37 7.63 -4.22
CA PRO A 66 -6.99 7.65 -5.64
C PRO A 66 -5.81 8.61 -5.90
N GLY A 67 -4.93 8.23 -6.82
CA GLY A 67 -3.68 8.93 -7.15
C GLY A 67 -2.47 8.51 -6.30
N GLN A 68 -2.67 7.86 -5.15
CA GLN A 68 -1.58 7.34 -4.33
C GLN A 68 -0.99 6.04 -4.91
N LYS A 69 0.18 5.65 -4.39
CA LYS A 69 0.92 4.47 -4.83
C LYS A 69 0.52 3.20 -4.09
N ILE A 70 0.56 2.08 -4.78
CA ILE A 70 0.64 0.75 -4.18
C ILE A 70 1.98 0.15 -4.56
N LEU A 71 2.74 -0.31 -3.57
CA LEU A 71 3.99 -1.03 -3.76
C LEU A 71 3.80 -2.50 -3.43
N PHE A 72 4.37 -3.35 -4.26
CA PHE A 72 4.21 -4.80 -4.16
C PHE A 72 5.42 -5.43 -3.48
N TYR A 73 5.23 -5.95 -2.26
CA TYR A 73 6.25 -6.72 -1.55
C TYR A 73 6.07 -8.22 -1.81
N SER A 74 7.07 -8.86 -2.39
CA SER A 74 7.09 -10.32 -2.55
C SER A 74 7.37 -10.98 -1.20
N SER A 75 6.31 -11.55 -0.58
CA SER A 75 6.45 -12.40 0.60
C SER A 75 7.00 -13.76 0.16
N HIS A 76 7.99 -14.30 0.89
CA HIS A 76 8.69 -15.59 0.65
C HIS A 76 10.06 -15.50 -0.01
N GLU A 77 10.16 -15.73 -1.31
CA GLU A 77 11.44 -16.02 -2.00
C GLU A 77 12.34 -14.79 -2.10
N ILE A 78 11.79 -13.68 -2.60
CA ILE A 78 12.56 -12.46 -2.90
C ILE A 78 12.70 -11.60 -1.63
N ARG A 79 11.66 -11.57 -0.77
CA ARG A 79 11.58 -10.72 0.43
C ARG A 79 11.94 -9.26 0.14
N GLY A 80 11.38 -8.73 -0.94
CA GLY A 80 11.66 -7.38 -1.42
C GLY A 80 10.47 -6.77 -2.13
N ILE A 81 10.51 -5.44 -2.26
CA ILE A 81 9.58 -4.66 -3.06
C ILE A 81 10.00 -4.79 -4.52
N VAL A 82 9.08 -5.27 -5.36
CA VAL A 82 9.39 -5.70 -6.74
C VAL A 82 8.68 -4.88 -7.81
N GLY A 83 7.88 -3.90 -7.42
CA GLY A 83 7.18 -3.04 -8.35
C GLY A 83 6.15 -2.16 -7.65
N GLU A 84 5.48 -1.36 -8.45
CA GLU A 84 4.46 -0.42 -8.01
C GLU A 84 3.32 -0.27 -9.03
N ALA A 85 2.25 0.38 -8.59
CA ALA A 85 1.23 0.95 -9.45
C ALA A 85 0.65 2.22 -8.80
N THR A 86 -0.14 2.96 -9.56
CA THR A 86 -0.96 4.06 -9.06
C THR A 86 -2.39 3.55 -8.84
N ILE A 87 -3.00 3.96 -7.73
CA ILE A 87 -4.38 3.61 -7.39
C ILE A 87 -5.30 4.53 -8.17
N LYS A 88 -6.06 3.98 -9.11
CA LYS A 88 -7.05 4.71 -9.89
C LYS A 88 -8.37 4.86 -9.15
N ARG A 89 -8.86 3.79 -8.54
CA ARG A 89 -10.12 3.76 -7.77
C ARG A 89 -10.02 2.84 -6.57
N ILE A 90 -10.79 3.18 -5.53
CA ILE A 90 -10.89 2.42 -4.28
C ILE A 90 -12.37 2.14 -4.03
N GLU A 91 -12.73 0.87 -3.89
CA GLU A 91 -14.10 0.44 -3.60
C GLU A 91 -14.11 -0.65 -2.52
N MET A 92 -15.26 -0.83 -1.90
CA MET A 92 -15.55 -1.94 -0.98
C MET A 92 -16.70 -2.74 -1.58
N MET A 93 -16.45 -3.98 -2.00
CA MET A 93 -17.44 -4.78 -2.75
C MET A 93 -17.49 -6.23 -2.27
N LYS A 94 -18.65 -6.87 -2.43
CA LYS A 94 -18.77 -8.33 -2.22
C LYS A 94 -18.10 -9.09 -3.35
N LEU A 95 -17.69 -10.31 -3.06
CA LEU A 95 -16.93 -11.12 -4.00
C LEU A 95 -17.64 -11.33 -5.34
N ASP A 96 -18.93 -11.63 -5.30
CA ASP A 96 -19.70 -11.92 -6.51
C ASP A 96 -19.86 -10.66 -7.39
N ASP A 97 -20.00 -9.48 -6.78
CA ASP A 97 -20.06 -8.21 -7.51
C ASP A 97 -18.72 -7.84 -8.14
N ILE A 98 -17.60 -8.17 -7.48
CA ILE A 98 -16.24 -7.95 -8.00
C ILE A 98 -16.06 -8.71 -9.31
N TYR A 99 -16.32 -10.01 -9.32
CA TYR A 99 -16.13 -10.83 -10.53
C TYR A 99 -17.17 -10.54 -11.61
N ARG A 100 -18.37 -10.08 -11.24
CA ARG A 100 -19.34 -9.58 -12.23
C ARG A 100 -18.87 -8.30 -12.92
N LYS A 101 -18.25 -7.37 -12.17
CA LYS A 101 -17.81 -6.06 -12.69
C LYS A 101 -16.46 -6.11 -13.40
N TYR A 102 -15.49 -6.81 -12.81
CA TYR A 102 -14.10 -6.80 -13.23
C TYR A 102 -13.67 -8.09 -13.96
N GLY A 103 -14.37 -9.20 -13.72
CA GLY A 103 -14.12 -10.49 -14.38
C GLY A 103 -12.65 -10.89 -14.33
N GLU A 104 -12.09 -11.14 -15.51
CA GLU A 104 -10.70 -11.56 -15.68
C GLU A 104 -9.68 -10.48 -15.33
N ARG A 105 -10.04 -9.22 -15.07
CA ARG A 105 -9.05 -8.19 -14.67
C ARG A 105 -8.51 -8.40 -13.25
N VAL A 106 -9.21 -9.18 -12.44
CA VAL A 106 -8.83 -9.48 -11.05
C VAL A 106 -7.58 -10.37 -11.02
N PHE A 107 -6.58 -9.98 -10.22
CA PHE A 107 -5.30 -10.70 -10.17
C PHE A 107 -5.38 -12.11 -9.55
N ILE A 108 -6.42 -12.38 -8.75
CA ILE A 108 -6.75 -13.70 -8.21
C ILE A 108 -8.08 -14.20 -8.76
N THR A 109 -8.18 -15.50 -8.93
CA THR A 109 -9.42 -16.20 -9.34
C THR A 109 -10.46 -16.15 -8.23
N ARG A 110 -11.72 -16.36 -8.60
CA ARG A 110 -12.85 -16.37 -7.64
C ARG A 110 -12.66 -17.46 -6.58
N GLU A 111 -12.11 -18.59 -6.97
CA GLU A 111 -11.81 -19.74 -6.13
C GLU A 111 -10.69 -19.43 -5.12
N GLU A 112 -9.60 -18.81 -5.59
CA GLU A 112 -8.51 -18.34 -4.73
C GLU A 112 -9.05 -17.32 -3.70
N ALA A 113 -9.85 -16.34 -4.15
CA ALA A 113 -10.43 -15.32 -3.27
C ALA A 113 -11.41 -15.90 -2.23
N ARG A 114 -12.22 -16.91 -2.60
CA ARG A 114 -13.06 -17.67 -1.66
C ARG A 114 -12.22 -18.44 -0.64
N SER A 115 -11.10 -19.03 -1.06
CA SER A 115 -10.19 -19.71 -0.14
C SER A 115 -9.59 -18.74 0.90
N TYR A 116 -9.31 -17.49 0.49
CA TYR A 116 -8.84 -16.46 1.40
C TYR A 116 -9.89 -15.99 2.43
N SER A 117 -11.20 -15.97 2.10
CA SER A 117 -12.27 -15.56 3.02
C SER A 117 -12.71 -16.63 4.03
N ARG A 118 -12.29 -17.88 3.84
CA ARG A 118 -12.56 -18.97 4.79
C ARG A 118 -11.80 -18.78 6.12
N PRO A 119 -12.45 -18.99 7.27
CA PRO A 119 -11.76 -19.09 8.56
C PRO A 119 -10.62 -20.11 8.47
N LEU A 120 -9.48 -19.84 9.12
CA LEU A 120 -8.31 -20.74 9.07
C LEU A 120 -8.66 -22.20 9.46
N LYS A 121 -9.65 -22.40 10.36
CA LYS A 121 -10.16 -23.71 10.78
C LYS A 121 -10.98 -24.43 9.70
N ASP A 122 -11.69 -23.68 8.85
CA ASP A 122 -12.62 -24.22 7.85
C ASP A 122 -12.01 -24.34 6.45
N ARG A 123 -10.80 -23.81 6.24
CA ARG A 123 -10.00 -24.04 5.03
C ARG A 123 -9.74 -25.54 4.77
N LYS A 124 -9.79 -26.38 5.81
CA LYS A 124 -9.68 -27.85 5.72
C LYS A 124 -11.01 -28.60 5.64
N LYS A 125 -12.17 -27.97 5.93
CA LYS A 125 -13.46 -28.66 6.17
C LYS A 125 -14.62 -28.24 5.25
N GLY A 126 -14.38 -27.42 4.23
CA GLY A 126 -15.41 -27.13 3.21
C GLY A 126 -16.62 -26.31 3.70
N GLY A 127 -16.49 -25.55 4.79
CA GLY A 127 -17.57 -24.70 5.32
C GLY A 127 -17.98 -23.56 4.36
N SER A 128 -19.22 -23.09 4.51
CA SER A 128 -19.78 -21.95 3.76
C SER A 128 -18.99 -20.67 4.03
N GLY A 129 -18.57 -19.97 2.98
CA GLY A 129 -17.82 -18.72 3.11
C GLY A 129 -18.64 -17.65 3.83
N ARG A 130 -17.98 -16.80 4.62
CA ARG A 130 -18.63 -15.58 5.16
C ARG A 130 -18.85 -14.58 4.03
N ASP A 131 -19.94 -13.82 4.10
CA ASP A 131 -20.21 -12.69 3.21
C ASP A 131 -19.28 -11.53 3.60
N VAL A 132 -18.03 -11.58 3.10
CA VAL A 132 -16.99 -10.61 3.41
C VAL A 132 -16.90 -9.60 2.28
N THR A 133 -17.01 -8.32 2.63
CA THR A 133 -16.67 -7.21 1.73
C THR A 133 -15.16 -7.14 1.57
N PHE A 134 -14.67 -6.99 0.34
CA PHE A 134 -13.26 -6.85 0.01
C PHE A 134 -12.93 -5.40 -0.33
N LEU A 135 -11.71 -4.99 0.03
CA LEU A 135 -11.08 -3.80 -0.54
C LEU A 135 -10.70 -4.11 -1.99
N VAL A 136 -11.16 -3.28 -2.92
CA VAL A 136 -10.87 -3.34 -4.35
C VAL A 136 -10.09 -2.10 -4.73
N LEU A 137 -8.93 -2.30 -5.34
CA LEU A 137 -8.10 -1.26 -5.91
C LEU A 137 -7.99 -1.49 -7.41
N GLU A 138 -8.57 -0.59 -8.21
CA GLU A 138 -8.27 -0.53 -9.64
C GLU A 138 -6.95 0.22 -9.80
N LEU A 139 -6.05 -0.37 -10.57
CA LEU A 139 -4.67 0.10 -10.71
C LEU A 139 -4.40 0.63 -12.11
N GLU A 140 -3.44 1.54 -12.20
CA GLU A 140 -2.91 2.03 -13.46
C GLU A 140 -1.40 2.27 -13.32
N ASN A 141 -0.70 2.48 -14.44
CA ASN A 141 0.75 2.72 -14.45
C ASN A 141 1.54 1.65 -13.69
N ILE A 142 1.16 0.37 -13.87
CA ILE A 142 1.81 -0.78 -13.24
C ILE A 142 3.23 -0.89 -13.78
N ARG A 143 4.22 -0.88 -12.89
CA ARG A 143 5.63 -0.99 -13.24
C ARG A 143 6.30 -2.06 -12.38
N LYS A 144 7.02 -2.97 -13.02
CA LYS A 144 7.95 -3.87 -12.36
C LYS A 144 9.30 -3.16 -12.18
N TYR A 145 9.90 -3.34 -11.01
CA TYR A 145 11.23 -2.84 -10.69
C TYR A 145 12.31 -3.72 -11.32
N GLU A 146 13.43 -3.11 -11.71
CA GLU A 146 14.58 -3.84 -12.24
C GLU A 146 15.24 -4.69 -11.16
N LYS A 147 15.30 -4.14 -9.94
CA LYS A 147 15.92 -4.77 -8.78
C LYS A 147 14.95 -4.75 -7.60
N ALA A 148 14.85 -5.88 -6.90
CA ALA A 148 14.02 -5.94 -5.70
C ALA A 148 14.64 -5.11 -4.56
N VAL A 149 13.86 -4.22 -3.95
CA VAL A 149 14.31 -3.36 -2.83
C VAL A 149 13.95 -3.99 -1.50
N LYS A 150 14.93 -4.23 -0.64
CA LYS A 150 14.66 -4.74 0.71
C LYS A 150 14.08 -3.63 1.60
N PRO A 151 12.91 -3.84 2.24
CA PRO A 151 12.33 -2.83 3.12
C PRO A 151 13.19 -2.69 4.39
N LYS A 152 13.29 -1.46 4.92
CA LYS A 152 14.04 -1.19 6.16
C LYS A 152 13.43 -1.84 7.40
N ARG A 153 12.13 -2.16 7.35
CA ARG A 153 11.35 -2.80 8.41
C ARG A 153 10.47 -3.89 7.84
N PHE A 154 10.09 -4.83 8.68
CA PHE A 154 9.17 -5.90 8.31
C PHE A 154 7.80 -5.36 7.85
N ILE A 155 7.24 -5.98 6.81
CA ILE A 155 5.91 -5.66 6.30
C ILE A 155 4.94 -6.75 6.78
N THR A 156 3.94 -6.35 7.54
CA THR A 156 2.92 -7.28 8.08
C THR A 156 2.03 -7.83 6.97
N VAL A 157 1.29 -8.90 7.24
CA VAL A 157 0.27 -9.44 6.32
C VAL A 157 -0.80 -8.41 5.95
N GLY A 158 -1.04 -7.43 6.83
CA GLY A 158 -1.94 -6.32 6.62
C GLY A 158 -1.37 -5.23 5.71
N GLY A 159 -0.07 -5.25 5.42
CA GLY A 159 0.64 -4.20 4.72
C GLY A 159 1.25 -3.15 5.65
N LYS A 160 1.67 -2.03 5.07
CA LYS A 160 2.25 -0.88 5.77
C LYS A 160 1.98 0.39 4.96
N TYR A 161 1.68 1.52 5.62
CA TYR A 161 1.70 2.80 4.91
C TYR A 161 3.09 3.11 4.35
N LEU A 162 3.10 3.67 3.14
CA LEU A 162 4.28 4.18 2.47
C LEU A 162 4.38 5.68 2.72
N THR A 163 5.48 6.09 3.34
CA THR A 163 5.78 7.51 3.55
C THR A 163 6.60 8.06 2.38
N LYS A 164 6.55 9.36 2.16
CA LYS A 164 7.34 10.04 1.12
C LYS A 164 8.83 9.74 1.18
N GLN A 165 9.42 9.84 2.37
CA GLN A 165 10.85 9.55 2.58
C GLN A 165 11.20 8.10 2.23
N GLU A 166 10.32 7.14 2.55
CA GLU A 166 10.53 5.73 2.19
C GLU A 166 10.40 5.52 0.68
N TYR A 167 9.40 6.13 0.05
CA TYR A 167 9.21 6.07 -1.40
C TYR A 167 10.40 6.62 -2.18
N GLU A 168 10.88 7.82 -1.84
CA GLU A 168 12.05 8.44 -2.49
C GLU A 168 13.31 7.57 -2.33
N SER A 169 13.49 6.92 -1.17
CA SER A 169 14.60 5.99 -0.94
C SER A 169 14.50 4.74 -1.81
N ILE A 170 13.30 4.24 -2.07
CA ILE A 170 13.05 3.07 -2.92
C ILE A 170 13.32 3.43 -4.38
N ILE A 171 12.77 4.55 -4.86
CA ILE A 171 12.92 5.01 -6.25
C ILE A 171 14.38 5.34 -6.58
N ARG A 172 15.17 5.88 -5.66
CA ARG A 172 16.62 6.10 -5.89
C ARG A 172 17.40 4.81 -6.14
N SER A 173 16.84 3.66 -5.76
CA SER A 173 17.44 2.34 -5.97
C SER A 173 16.94 1.65 -7.25
N GLN A 174 16.10 2.34 -8.03
CA GLN A 174 15.52 1.89 -9.31
C GLN A 174 16.08 2.72 -10.46
#